data_AF-A0AAW7CPE0-F1
#
_entry.id   AF-A0AAW7CPE0-F1
#
_cell.length_a   1.000
_cell.length_b   1.000
_cell.length_c   1.000
_cell.angle_alpha   90.00
_cell.angle_beta   90.00
_cell.angle_gamma   90.00
#
_symmetry.space_group_name_H-M   'P 1'
#
loop_
_entity.id
_entity.type
_entity.pdbx_description
1 polymer ?
#
loop_
_entity_poly.entity_id
_entity_poly.type
_entity_poly.pdbx_seq_one_letter_code
_entity_poly.pdbx_strand_id
1 'polypeptide(L)'
;MEKNFLLAKAAGWLFRSKAKQYLNDRKKTGDLVNRAEKKALSNKITLANMWSKIRVLFQLVRAWAKGEYRTVPYRTILMIVIGLIYFVSPIDIIPDFLAGAGLVDDTAVLAFLLTQVTPDLEKFLQWKNKRDKS
;
A
#
# COMPACT_ATOMS: atom_id res chain seq x y z
N MET A 1 -9.64 26.21 -13.21
CA MET A 1 -10.19 25.18 -12.30
C MET A 1 -10.46 23.84 -13.00
N GLU A 2 -11.07 23.80 -14.20
CA GLU A 2 -11.39 22.52 -14.90
C GLU A 2 -10.19 21.64 -15.28
N LYS A 3 -9.08 22.22 -15.75
CA LYS A 3 -7.90 21.45 -16.17
C LYS A 3 -7.31 20.61 -15.02
N ASN A 4 -7.24 21.17 -13.81
CA ASN A 4 -6.73 20.46 -12.63
C ASN A 4 -7.63 19.28 -12.22
N PHE A 5 -8.94 19.42 -12.40
CA PHE A 5 -9.90 18.35 -12.11
C PHE A 5 -9.77 17.16 -13.08
N LEU A 6 -9.60 17.45 -14.38
CA LEU A 6 -9.38 16.42 -15.39
C LEU A 6 -8.06 15.67 -15.17
N LEU A 7 -7.00 16.39 -14.80
CA LEU A 7 -5.71 15.80 -14.46
C LEU A 7 -5.80 14.90 -13.22
N ALA A 8 -6.52 15.32 -12.18
CA ALA A 8 -6.74 14.51 -10.98
C ALA A 8 -7.53 13.22 -11.29
N LYS A 9 -8.56 13.31 -12.16
CA LYS A 9 -9.29 12.12 -12.63
C LYS A 9 -8.41 11.17 -13.43
N ALA A 10 -7.60 11.70 -14.34
CA ALA A 10 -6.69 10.91 -15.16
C ALA A 10 -5.63 10.21 -14.30
N ALA A 11 -5.02 10.92 -13.36
CA ALA A 11 -4.09 10.35 -12.39
C ALA A 11 -4.77 9.23 -11.57
N GLY A 12 -5.94 9.50 -10.99
CA GLY A 12 -6.69 8.51 -10.22
C GLY A 12 -7.04 7.25 -11.03
N TRP A 13 -7.35 7.41 -12.31
CA TRP A 13 -7.58 6.28 -13.22
C TRP A 13 -6.29 5.49 -13.48
N LEU A 14 -5.18 6.15 -13.79
CA LEU A 14 -3.87 5.51 -14.02
C LEU A 14 -3.43 4.68 -12.80
N PHE A 15 -3.49 5.26 -11.60
CA PHE A 15 -3.12 4.57 -10.36
C PHE A 15 -4.00 3.34 -10.11
N ARG A 16 -5.31 3.44 -10.32
CA ARG A 16 -6.22 2.28 -10.17
C ARG A 16 -5.93 1.19 -11.19
N SER A 17 -5.69 1.56 -12.45
CA SER A 17 -5.37 0.62 -13.52
C SER A 17 -4.03 -0.09 -13.26
N LYS A 18 -3.01 0.64 -12.79
CA LYS A 18 -1.73 0.06 -12.40
C LYS A 18 -1.89 -0.86 -11.19
N ALA A 19 -2.59 -0.42 -10.14
CA ALA A 19 -2.84 -1.24 -8.96
C ALA A 19 -3.57 -2.54 -9.29
N LYS A 20 -4.57 -2.51 -10.19
CA LYS A 20 -5.25 -3.73 -10.68
C LYS A 20 -4.29 -4.77 -11.27
N GLN A 21 -3.20 -4.36 -11.92
CA GLN A 21 -2.19 -5.30 -12.42
C GLN A 21 -1.47 -6.06 -11.31
N TYR A 22 -1.26 -5.43 -10.15
CA TYR A 22 -0.73 -6.10 -8.97
C TYR A 22 -1.80 -6.99 -8.34
N LEU A 23 -3.03 -6.48 -8.19
CA LEU A 23 -4.12 -7.21 -7.55
C LEU A 23 -4.44 -8.55 -8.23
N ASN A 24 -4.26 -8.63 -9.55
CA ASN A 24 -4.52 -9.85 -10.32
C ASN A 24 -3.28 -10.76 -10.48
N ASP A 25 -2.12 -10.35 -9.98
CA ASP A 25 -0.85 -11.06 -10.14
C ASP A 25 -0.16 -11.24 -8.78
N ARG A 26 -0.24 -12.48 -8.26
CA ARG A 26 0.34 -12.85 -6.96
C ARG A 26 1.85 -12.61 -6.91
N LYS A 27 2.57 -12.86 -8.00
CA LYS A 27 4.02 -12.68 -8.06
C LYS A 27 4.36 -11.20 -7.99
N LYS A 28 3.71 -10.36 -8.79
CA LYS A 28 3.90 -8.90 -8.75
C LYS A 28 3.56 -8.32 -7.37
N THR A 29 2.49 -8.79 -6.74
CA THR A 29 2.14 -8.37 -5.37
C THR A 29 3.22 -8.78 -4.37
N GLY A 30 3.73 -10.01 -4.44
CA GLY A 30 4.84 -10.47 -3.58
C GLY A 30 6.11 -9.65 -3.78
N ASP A 31 6.49 -9.41 -5.05
CA ASP A 31 7.67 -8.61 -5.41
C ASP A 31 7.54 -7.15 -4.91
N LEU A 32 6.34 -6.57 -4.98
CA LEU A 32 6.04 -5.25 -4.43
C LEU A 32 6.23 -5.22 -2.91
N VAL A 33 5.67 -6.19 -2.19
CA VAL A 33 5.81 -6.28 -0.73
C VAL A 33 7.28 -6.43 -0.34
N ASN A 34 8.05 -7.26 -1.04
CA ASN A 34 9.47 -7.45 -0.76
C ASN A 34 10.28 -6.15 -0.95
N ARG A 35 10.01 -5.40 -2.03
CA ARG A 35 10.66 -4.10 -2.26
C ARG A 35 10.27 -3.08 -1.19
N ALA A 36 8.98 -3.03 -0.83
CA ALA A 36 8.49 -2.13 0.22
C ALA A 36 9.12 -2.47 1.58
N GLU A 37 9.20 -3.75 1.92
CA GLU A 37 9.82 -4.21 3.16
C GLU A 37 11.31 -3.86 3.22
N LYS A 38 12.05 -4.05 2.12
CA LYS A 38 13.45 -3.63 2.02
C LYS A 38 13.61 -2.12 2.26
N LYS A 39 12.81 -1.27 1.59
CA LYS A 39 12.86 0.19 1.79
C LYS A 39 12.45 0.58 3.21
N ALA A 40 11.45 -0.07 3.79
CA ALA A 40 11.00 0.19 5.16
C ALA A 40 12.08 -0.19 6.20
N LEU A 41 12.81 -1.29 5.97
CA LEU A 41 13.94 -1.69 6.82
C LEU A 41 15.08 -0.66 6.76
N SER A 42 15.40 -0.14 5.57
CA SER A 42 16.42 0.91 5.41
C SER A 42 16.03 2.23 6.10
N ASN A 43 14.74 2.49 6.28
CA ASN A 43 14.20 3.69 6.93
C ASN A 43 13.62 3.42 8.33
N LYS A 44 14.04 2.32 8.99
CA LYS A 44 13.42 1.85 10.23
C LYS A 44 13.44 2.87 11.36
N ILE A 45 14.47 3.72 11.43
CA ILE A 45 14.57 4.79 12.45
C ILE A 45 13.41 5.78 12.27
N THR A 46 13.21 6.30 11.07
CA THR A 46 12.10 7.21 10.72
C THR A 46 10.73 6.56 10.94
N LEU A 47 10.63 5.25 10.69
CA LEU A 47 9.38 4.49 10.76
C LEU A 47 9.15 3.80 12.12
N ALA A 48 9.98 4.08 13.14
CA ALA A 48 9.97 3.34 14.40
C ALA A 48 8.59 3.29 15.06
N ASN A 49 7.88 4.43 15.11
CA ASN A 49 6.57 4.56 15.74
C ASN A 49 5.46 3.78 15.01
N MET A 50 5.65 3.45 13.73
CA MET A 50 4.67 2.76 12.88
C MET A 50 5.09 1.33 12.54
N TRP A 51 6.26 0.90 13.00
CA TRP A 51 6.93 -0.32 12.55
C TRP A 51 6.08 -1.57 12.75
N SER A 52 5.38 -1.69 13.88
CA SER A 52 4.49 -2.80 14.18
C SER A 52 3.36 -2.91 13.14
N LYS A 53 2.67 -1.80 12.86
CA LYS A 53 1.58 -1.72 11.89
C LYS A 53 2.07 -2.01 10.46
N ILE A 54 3.25 -1.52 10.08
CA ILE A 54 3.86 -1.79 8.77
C ILE A 54 4.09 -3.30 8.58
N ARG A 55 4.63 -3.98 9.60
CA ARG A 55 4.81 -5.43 9.56
C ARG A 55 3.49 -6.18 9.41
N VAL A 56 2.44 -5.74 10.10
CA VAL A 56 1.10 -6.34 9.99
C VAL A 56 0.53 -6.14 8.59
N LEU A 57 0.71 -4.94 8.01
CA LEU A 57 0.29 -4.64 6.66
C LEU A 57 0.94 -5.58 5.64
N PHE A 58 2.26 -5.82 5.72
CA PHE A 58 2.93 -6.76 4.82
C PHE A 58 2.40 -8.20 4.99
N GLN A 59 2.14 -8.63 6.22
CA GLN A 59 1.56 -9.95 6.50
C GLN A 59 0.16 -10.09 5.91
N LEU A 60 -0.68 -9.06 6.06
CA LEU A 60 -2.03 -9.03 5.50
C LEU A 60 -1.98 -9.18 3.98
N VAL A 61 -1.13 -8.40 3.29
CA VAL A 61 -1.02 -8.47 1.82
C VAL A 61 -0.53 -9.84 1.37
N ARG A 62 0.47 -10.42 2.06
CA ARG A 62 0.97 -11.77 1.76
C ARG A 62 -0.12 -12.83 1.94
N ALA A 63 -0.86 -12.80 3.06
CA ALA A 63 -1.95 -13.74 3.33
C ALA A 63 -3.08 -13.60 2.30
N TRP A 64 -3.44 -12.37 1.92
CA TRP A 64 -4.41 -12.10 0.87
C TRP A 64 -3.95 -12.61 -0.50
N ALA A 65 -2.69 -12.35 -0.87
CA ALA A 65 -2.12 -12.80 -2.14
C ALA A 65 -2.12 -14.33 -2.26
N LYS A 66 -1.80 -15.03 -1.17
CA LYS A 66 -1.86 -16.50 -1.10
C LYS A 66 -3.28 -17.06 -1.08
N GLY A 67 -4.27 -16.23 -0.74
CA GLY A 67 -5.67 -16.62 -0.61
C GLY A 67 -6.05 -17.16 0.77
N GLU A 68 -5.15 -17.05 1.75
CA GLU A 68 -5.38 -17.49 3.13
C GLU A 68 -6.33 -16.55 3.90
N TYR A 69 -6.38 -15.27 3.53
CA TYR A 69 -7.24 -14.26 4.15
C TYR A 69 -8.00 -13.45 3.10
N ARG A 70 -9.30 -13.70 2.98
CA ARG A 70 -10.18 -13.06 1.96
C ARG A 70 -11.29 -12.19 2.54
N THR A 71 -11.39 -12.08 3.85
CA THR A 71 -12.42 -11.25 4.54
C THR A 71 -12.08 -9.75 4.55
N VAL A 72 -10.86 -9.39 4.17
CA VAL A 72 -10.43 -7.99 4.00
C VAL A 72 -11.23 -7.29 2.89
N PRO A 73 -11.74 -6.06 3.11
CA PRO A 73 -12.42 -5.30 2.07
C PRO A 73 -11.52 -5.06 0.85
N TYR A 74 -12.08 -5.16 -0.36
CA TYR A 74 -11.34 -4.88 -1.60
C TYR A 74 -10.70 -3.48 -1.60
N ARG A 75 -11.44 -2.48 -1.09
CA ARG A 75 -10.94 -1.10 -0.95
C ARG A 75 -9.65 -1.02 -0.14
N THR A 76 -9.55 -1.78 0.94
CA THR A 76 -8.38 -1.82 1.83
C THR A 76 -7.17 -2.35 1.09
N ILE A 77 -7.29 -3.49 0.40
CA ILE A 77 -6.19 -4.03 -0.40
C ILE A 77 -5.79 -3.07 -1.52
N LEU A 78 -6.76 -2.47 -2.21
CA LEU A 78 -6.49 -1.49 -3.26
C LEU A 78 -5.69 -0.29 -2.71
N MET A 79 -6.09 0.26 -1.57
CA MET A 79 -5.38 1.39 -0.92
C MET A 79 -3.98 0.98 -0.48
N ILE A 80 -3.81 -0.21 0.10
CA ILE A 80 -2.49 -0.74 0.48
C ILE A 80 -1.59 -0.87 -0.74
N VAL A 81 -2.07 -1.50 -1.82
CA VAL A 81 -1.28 -1.68 -3.03
C VAL A 81 -0.86 -0.33 -3.63
N ILE A 82 -1.78 0.63 -3.73
CA ILE A 82 -1.47 1.99 -4.21
C ILE A 82 -0.40 2.65 -3.32
N GLY A 83 -0.56 2.58 -2.00
CA GLY A 83 0.38 3.19 -1.08
C GLY A 83 1.75 2.51 -1.08
N LEU A 84 1.82 1.18 -1.21
CA LEU A 84 3.09 0.45 -1.34
C LEU A 84 3.80 0.75 -2.65
N ILE A 85 3.03 0.87 -3.73
CA ILE A 85 3.52 1.29 -5.03
C ILE A 85 4.20 2.66 -4.93
N TYR A 86 3.50 3.65 -4.36
CA TYR A 86 4.05 4.99 -4.14
C TYR A 86 5.28 4.93 -3.23
N PHE A 87 5.19 4.21 -2.11
CA PHE A 87 6.28 4.07 -1.16
C PHE A 87 7.53 3.46 -1.80
N VAL A 88 7.42 2.46 -2.67
CA VAL A 88 8.59 1.82 -3.32
C VAL A 88 9.24 2.73 -4.35
N SER A 89 8.44 3.36 -5.21
CA SER A 89 8.94 4.25 -6.27
C SER A 89 7.88 5.29 -6.63
N PRO A 90 7.97 6.52 -6.06
CA PRO A 90 7.01 7.59 -6.31
C PRO A 90 6.99 8.04 -7.78
N ILE A 91 8.15 7.96 -8.46
CA ILE A 91 8.39 8.54 -9.79
C ILE A 91 7.90 7.61 -10.92
N ASP A 92 7.91 6.29 -10.73
CA ASP A 92 7.62 5.31 -11.80
C ASP A 92 6.18 5.32 -12.35
N ILE A 93 5.26 6.07 -11.76
CA ILE A 93 3.82 6.03 -12.10
C ILE A 93 3.23 7.41 -12.39
N ILE A 94 3.93 8.45 -11.97
CA ILE A 94 3.54 9.82 -12.19
C ILE A 94 4.19 10.26 -13.49
N PRO A 95 3.42 10.54 -14.57
CA PRO A 95 3.99 11.15 -15.76
C PRO A 95 4.72 12.45 -15.37
N ASP A 96 5.85 12.74 -16.02
CA ASP A 96 6.72 13.89 -15.70
C ASP A 96 5.99 15.24 -15.53
N PHE A 97 4.81 15.41 -16.17
CA PHE A 97 3.98 16.60 -16.07
C PHE A 97 3.32 16.86 -14.70
N LEU A 98 3.24 15.86 -13.81
CA LEU A 98 2.72 16.01 -12.44
C LEU A 98 3.85 16.29 -11.42
N ALA A 99 5.11 16.09 -11.79
CA ALA A 99 6.27 16.28 -10.92
C ALA A 99 6.49 17.76 -10.51
N GLY A 100 5.85 18.71 -11.20
CA GLY A 100 5.87 20.14 -10.86
C GLY A 100 5.05 20.54 -9.63
N ALA A 101 4.26 19.62 -9.03
CA ALA A 101 3.42 19.90 -7.86
C ALA A 101 4.10 19.70 -6.49
N GLY A 102 5.38 19.30 -6.48
CA GLY A 102 6.11 18.97 -5.25
C GLY A 102 5.91 17.50 -4.84
N LEU A 103 7.01 16.81 -4.53
CA LEU A 103 6.99 15.42 -4.07
C LEU A 103 6.38 15.36 -2.66
N VAL A 104 5.36 14.52 -2.46
CA VAL A 104 4.81 14.26 -1.12
C VAL A 104 5.83 13.43 -0.34
N ASP A 105 6.10 13.80 0.93
CA ASP A 105 6.96 13.04 1.85
C ASP A 105 6.46 11.58 1.95
N ASP A 106 7.32 10.63 1.55
CA ASP A 106 7.04 9.18 1.54
C ASP A 106 6.52 8.69 2.91
N THR A 107 6.98 9.30 3.99
CA THR A 107 6.57 8.96 5.36
C THR A 107 5.14 9.40 5.64
N ALA A 108 4.75 10.60 5.22
CA ALA A 108 3.40 11.12 5.39
C ALA A 108 2.36 10.28 4.62
N VAL A 109 2.68 9.84 3.40
CA VAL A 109 1.81 8.95 2.62
C VAL A 109 1.61 7.61 3.33
N LEU A 110 2.70 7.03 3.85
CA LEU A 110 2.63 5.76 4.56
C LEU A 110 1.86 5.91 5.89
N ALA A 111 2.07 7.00 6.62
CA ALA A 111 1.32 7.32 7.84
C ALA A 111 -0.18 7.45 7.55
N PHE A 112 -0.54 8.23 6.53
CA PHE A 112 -1.92 8.38 6.09
C PHE A 112 -2.53 7.02 5.72
N LEU A 113 -1.86 6.22 4.89
CA LEU A 113 -2.31 4.87 4.55
C LEU A 113 -2.61 4.04 5.79
N LEU A 114 -1.69 3.99 6.75
CA LEU A 114 -1.87 3.20 7.97
C LEU A 114 -3.07 3.65 8.79
N THR A 115 -3.36 4.96 8.87
CA THR A 115 -4.58 5.44 9.56
C THR A 115 -5.84 4.89 8.92
N GLN A 116 -5.90 4.87 7.58
CA GLN A 116 -7.08 4.42 6.83
C GLN A 116 -7.32 2.90 6.96
N VAL A 117 -6.26 2.11 7.07
CA VAL A 117 -6.37 0.64 7.04
C VAL A 117 -6.22 -0.02 8.41
N THR A 118 -5.89 0.73 9.47
CA THR A 118 -5.72 0.21 10.85
C THR A 118 -6.88 -0.69 11.29
N PRO A 119 -8.17 -0.32 11.11
CA PRO A 119 -9.27 -1.18 11.54
C PRO A 119 -9.27 -2.58 10.91
N ASP A 120 -8.82 -2.70 9.66
CA ASP A 120 -8.74 -3.99 8.97
C ASP A 120 -7.44 -4.74 9.31
N LEU A 121 -6.36 -4.04 9.64
CA LEU A 121 -5.15 -4.66 10.20
C LEU A 121 -5.45 -5.32 11.54
N GLU A 122 -6.26 -4.70 12.38
CA GLU A 122 -6.69 -5.25 13.67
C GLU A 122 -7.53 -6.52 13.50
N LYS A 123 -8.50 -6.51 12.59
CA LYS A 123 -9.29 -7.72 12.24
C LYS A 123 -8.40 -8.85 11.71
N PHE A 124 -7.41 -8.51 10.88
CA PHE A 124 -6.45 -9.48 10.38
C PHE A 124 -5.61 -10.08 11.51
N LEU A 125 -5.12 -9.25 12.45
CA LEU A 125 -4.38 -9.72 13.62
C LEU A 125 -5.22 -10.65 14.50
N GLN A 126 -6.49 -10.32 14.74
CA GLN A 126 -7.40 -11.16 15.52
C GLN A 126 -7.59 -12.53 14.86
N TRP A 127 -7.78 -12.55 13.54
CA TRP A 127 -7.86 -13.80 12.78
C TRP A 127 -6.57 -14.61 12.88
N LYS A 128 -5.42 -13.97 12.67
CA LYS A 128 -4.11 -14.62 12.72
C LYS A 128 -3.84 -15.23 14.09
N ASN A 129 -4.08 -14.48 15.17
CA ASN A 129 -3.89 -14.93 16.54
C ASN A 129 -4.81 -16.10 16.93
N LYS A 130 -6.01 -16.20 16.34
CA LYS A 130 -6.90 -17.36 16.53
C LYS A 130 -6.35 -18.60 15.83
N ARG A 131 -5.83 -18.44 14.60
CA ARG A 131 -5.23 -19.52 13.82
C ARG A 131 -3.95 -20.08 14.47
N ASP A 132 -3.10 -19.21 15.01
CA ASP A 132 -1.82 -19.61 15.63
C ASP A 132 -2.01 -20.31 17.00
N LYS A 133 -3.21 -20.24 17.59
CA LYS A 133 -3.58 -20.90 18.87
C LYS A 133 -4.35 -22.22 18.68
N SER A 134 -4.68 -22.58 17.44
CA SER A 134 -5.41 -23.82 17.07
C SER A 134 -4.43 -24.85 16.52
#